data_AF-A0A497FFG7-F1
#
_entry.id   AF-A0A497FFG7-F1
#
_cell.length_a   1.000
_cell.length_b   1.000
_cell.length_c   1.000
_cell.angle_alpha   90.00
_cell.angle_beta   90.00
_cell.angle_gamma   90.00
#
_symmetry.space_group_name_H-M   'P 1'
#
loop_
_entity.id
_entity.type
_entity.pdbx_description
1 polymer ?
#
loop_
_entity_poly.entity_id
_entity_poly.type
_entity_poly.pdbx_seq_one_letter_code
_entity_poly.pdbx_strand_id
1 'polypeptide(L)'
;MIDIAYEVGLALDKIIKGSRGTMVALYPRKILLNTNLKERPQVLYWRIYYLLENLAEKGLLEKQHVSARTLYIVRRGTPLWELFKKYGTSEAVQKFISLVVNSEYDRIKLTIPTTR
;
A
#
# COMPACT_ATOMS: atom_id res chain seq x y z
N MET A 1 6.86 -15.28 9.94
CA MET A 1 6.94 -13.80 9.81
C MET A 1 5.88 -13.45 8.78
N ILE A 2 4.80 -12.76 9.16
CA ILE A 2 3.76 -12.37 8.19
C ILE A 2 4.35 -11.24 7.35
N ASP A 3 4.37 -11.40 6.04
CA ASP A 3 4.88 -10.38 5.12
C ASP A 3 3.89 -9.22 5.07
N ILE A 4 4.35 -8.04 5.44
CA ILE A 4 3.53 -6.82 5.48
C ILE A 4 3.10 -6.44 4.06
N ALA A 5 3.94 -6.68 3.06
CA ALA A 5 3.57 -6.44 1.68
C ALA A 5 2.40 -7.34 1.25
N TYR A 6 2.37 -8.60 1.71
CA TYR A 6 1.27 -9.52 1.42
C TYR A 6 -0.05 -9.03 2.01
N GLU A 7 -0.07 -8.70 3.30
CA GLU A 7 -1.28 -8.19 3.98
C GLU A 7 -1.76 -6.86 3.38
N VAL A 8 -0.84 -5.95 3.09
CA VAL A 8 -1.17 -4.70 2.40
C VAL A 8 -1.73 -4.96 1.01
N GLY A 9 -1.16 -5.90 0.26
CA GLY A 9 -1.66 -6.32 -1.04
C GLY A 9 -3.11 -6.82 -0.98
N LEU A 10 -3.42 -7.67 0.02
CA LEU A 10 -4.80 -8.14 0.26
C LEU A 10 -5.75 -6.99 0.62
N ALA A 11 -5.32 -6.08 1.48
CA ALA A 11 -6.10 -4.90 1.85
C ALA A 11 -6.38 -4.02 0.63
N LEU A 12 -5.38 -3.78 -0.22
CA LEU A 12 -5.51 -3.01 -1.46
C LEU A 12 -6.46 -3.70 -2.45
N ASP A 13 -6.33 -5.00 -2.66
CA ASP A 13 -7.23 -5.78 -3.53
C ASP A 13 -8.68 -5.63 -3.06
N LYS A 14 -8.94 -5.81 -1.77
CA LYS A 14 -10.27 -5.66 -1.18
C LYS A 14 -10.83 -4.25 -1.37
N ILE A 15 -10.02 -3.22 -1.11
CA ILE A 15 -10.45 -1.81 -1.23
C ILE A 15 -10.73 -1.46 -2.70
N ILE A 16 -9.84 -1.83 -3.62
CA ILE A 16 -9.94 -1.48 -5.05
C ILE A 16 -11.06 -2.29 -5.71
N LYS A 17 -11.12 -3.60 -5.51
CA LYS A 17 -12.20 -4.43 -6.08
C LYS A 17 -13.56 -4.05 -5.51
N GLY A 18 -13.65 -3.79 -4.21
CA GLY A 18 -14.87 -3.35 -3.54
C GLY A 18 -15.31 -1.93 -3.92
N SER A 19 -14.44 -1.13 -4.53
CA SER A 19 -14.81 0.21 -4.99
C SER A 19 -15.70 0.14 -6.23
N ARG A 20 -16.85 0.84 -6.16
CA ARG A 20 -17.81 1.02 -7.26
C ARG A 20 -17.52 2.27 -8.11
N GLY A 21 -16.67 3.17 -7.62
CA GLY A 21 -16.30 4.40 -8.30
C GLY A 21 -15.11 4.22 -9.25
N THR A 22 -14.69 5.32 -9.87
CA THR A 22 -13.49 5.39 -10.73
C THR A 22 -12.23 5.77 -9.98
N MET A 23 -12.33 6.07 -8.68
CA MET A 23 -11.24 6.58 -7.86
C MET A 23 -11.36 6.11 -6.41
N VAL A 24 -10.23 5.78 -5.81
CA VAL A 24 -10.09 5.39 -4.41
C VAL A 24 -8.99 6.21 -3.76
N ALA A 25 -9.36 6.92 -2.70
CA ALA A 25 -8.42 7.49 -1.76
C ALA A 25 -7.90 6.42 -0.80
N LEU A 26 -6.58 6.35 -0.68
CA LEU A 26 -5.80 5.52 0.22
C LEU A 26 -5.07 6.40 1.24
N TYR A 27 -5.20 6.04 2.50
CA TYR A 27 -4.44 6.60 3.61
C TYR A 27 -3.97 5.43 4.49
N PRO A 28 -2.80 5.51 5.15
CA PRO A 28 -2.21 4.37 5.84
C PRO A 28 -3.16 3.74 6.87
N ARG A 29 -3.94 4.57 7.58
CA ARG A 29 -4.96 4.11 8.53
C ARG A 29 -6.08 3.29 7.86
N LYS A 30 -6.49 3.61 6.63
CA LYS A 30 -7.52 2.84 5.89
C LYS A 30 -7.03 1.43 5.57
N ILE A 31 -5.79 1.33 5.14
CA ILE A 31 -5.15 0.05 4.79
C ILE A 31 -5.00 -0.78 6.05
N LEU A 32 -4.49 -0.17 7.14
CA LEU A 32 -4.33 -0.85 8.43
C LEU A 32 -5.64 -1.46 8.95
N LEU A 33 -6.79 -0.79 8.78
CA LEU A 33 -8.09 -1.32 9.19
C LEU A 33 -8.55 -2.53 8.34
N ASN A 34 -7.93 -2.76 7.19
CA ASN A 34 -8.25 -3.86 6.28
C ASN A 34 -7.20 -4.98 6.30
N THR A 35 -6.17 -4.87 7.14
CA THR A 35 -5.17 -5.94 7.34
C THR A 35 -5.44 -6.70 8.64
N ASN A 36 -4.96 -7.95 8.73
CA ASN A 36 -5.06 -8.77 9.96
C ASN A 36 -3.79 -8.68 10.82
N LEU A 37 -3.03 -7.59 10.71
CA LEU A 37 -1.75 -7.40 11.39
C LEU A 37 -1.96 -7.16 12.88
N LYS A 38 -1.25 -7.92 13.73
CA LYS A 38 -1.32 -7.84 15.20
C LYS A 38 -0.19 -7.00 15.83
N GLU A 39 0.66 -6.37 15.03
CA GLU A 39 1.78 -5.55 15.53
C GLU A 39 1.32 -4.20 16.13
N ARG A 40 2.25 -3.48 16.76
CA ARG A 40 2.00 -2.14 17.30
C ARG A 40 1.48 -1.20 16.19
N PRO A 41 0.31 -0.55 16.37
CA PRO A 41 -0.32 0.27 15.33
C PRO A 41 0.58 1.36 14.75
N GLN A 42 1.44 1.97 15.58
CA GLN A 42 2.35 3.04 15.18
C GLN A 42 3.42 2.58 14.18
N VAL A 43 3.99 1.39 14.39
CA VAL A 43 5.04 0.83 13.52
C VAL A 43 4.44 0.44 12.17
N LEU A 44 3.28 -0.20 12.19
CA LEU A 44 2.54 -0.58 10.99
C LEU A 44 2.15 0.64 10.16
N TYR A 45 1.69 1.71 10.81
CA TYR A 45 1.38 2.96 10.13
C TYR A 45 2.57 3.47 9.33
N TRP A 46 3.75 3.57 9.95
CA TRP A 46 4.96 4.04 9.27
C TRP A 46 5.37 3.12 8.12
N ARG A 47 5.32 1.81 8.31
CA ARG A 47 5.65 0.85 7.25
C ARG A 47 4.72 0.99 6.04
N ILE A 48 3.41 1.11 6.28
CA ILE A 48 2.43 1.32 5.22
C ILE A 48 2.64 2.69 4.55
N TYR A 49 2.94 3.73 5.33
CA TYR A 49 3.25 5.06 4.80
C TYR A 49 4.44 5.02 3.85
N TYR A 50 5.59 4.47 4.29
CA TYR A 50 6.77 4.33 3.45
C TYR A 50 6.52 3.48 2.22
N LEU A 51 5.70 2.43 2.35
CA LEU A 51 5.28 1.62 1.21
C LEU A 51 4.53 2.45 0.17
N LEU A 52 3.53 3.24 0.60
CA LEU A 52 2.76 4.09 -0.31
C LEU A 52 3.59 5.19 -0.95
N GLU A 53 4.56 5.75 -0.22
CA GLU A 53 5.51 6.72 -0.76
C GLU A 53 6.30 6.15 -1.93
N ASN A 54 6.99 5.00 -1.80
CA ASN A 54 7.78 4.52 -2.94
C ASN A 54 6.90 4.01 -4.08
N LEU A 55 5.66 3.57 -3.81
CA LEU A 55 4.70 3.29 -4.89
C LEU A 55 4.33 4.57 -5.66
N ALA A 56 4.21 5.71 -4.97
CA ALA A 56 3.98 7.00 -5.59
C ALA A 56 5.18 7.45 -6.42
N GLU A 57 6.39 7.34 -5.86
CA GLU A 57 7.65 7.68 -6.55
C GLU A 57 7.83 6.86 -7.84
N LYS A 58 7.40 5.60 -7.84
CA LYS A 58 7.38 4.73 -9.03
C LYS A 58 6.28 5.07 -10.03
N GLY A 59 5.42 6.04 -9.76
CA GLY A 59 4.29 6.42 -10.62
C GLY A 59 3.17 5.38 -10.67
N LEU A 60 3.11 4.44 -9.72
CA LEU A 60 2.06 3.41 -9.67
C LEU A 60 0.73 3.96 -9.12
N LEU A 61 0.82 5.01 -8.31
CA LEU A 61 -0.30 5.73 -7.73
C LEU A 61 0.00 7.22 -7.69
N GLU A 62 -1.04 8.03 -7.49
CA GLU A 62 -0.91 9.48 -7.41
C GLU A 62 -0.80 9.93 -5.97
N LYS A 63 0.13 10.84 -5.69
CA LYS A 63 0.24 11.52 -4.41
C LYS A 63 -0.33 12.93 -4.56
N GLN A 64 -1.28 13.28 -3.71
CA GLN A 64 -1.85 14.60 -3.61
C GLN A 64 -1.63 15.17 -2.21
N HIS A 65 -1.22 16.43 -2.15
CA HIS A 65 -1.14 17.17 -0.91
C HIS A 65 -2.43 17.96 -0.74
N VAL A 66 -3.29 17.53 0.18
CA VAL A 66 -4.54 18.22 0.49
C VAL A 66 -4.41 18.82 1.87
N SER A 67 -4.18 20.15 1.91
CA SER A 67 -3.91 20.88 3.15
C SER A 67 -2.73 20.25 3.92
N ALA A 68 -2.90 19.92 5.20
CA ALA A 68 -1.88 19.31 6.06
C ALA A 68 -1.77 17.78 5.94
N ARG A 69 -2.36 17.15 4.91
CA ARG A 69 -2.38 15.68 4.76
C ARG A 69 -1.91 15.24 3.38
N THR A 70 -1.10 14.17 3.38
CA THR A 70 -0.77 13.42 2.17
C THR A 70 -1.87 12.41 1.87
N LEU A 71 -2.43 12.49 0.66
CA LEU A 71 -3.44 11.59 0.16
C LEU A 71 -2.87 10.78 -1.02
N TYR A 72 -3.00 9.46 -0.95
CA TYR A 72 -2.63 8.60 -2.07
C TYR A 72 -3.88 8.23 -2.84
N ILE A 73 -3.88 8.39 -4.15
CA ILE A 73 -5.04 8.20 -5.00
C ILE A 73 -4.73 7.12 -6.03
N VAL A 74 -5.65 6.17 -6.12
CA VAL A 74 -5.66 5.14 -7.15
C VAL A 74 -6.92 5.37 -7.96
N ARG A 75 -6.77 5.72 -9.24
CA ARG A 75 -7.88 5.95 -10.16
C ARG A 75 -7.83 4.96 -11.31
N ARG A 76 -8.97 4.78 -11.97
CA ARG A 76 -9.07 3.96 -13.18
C ARG A 76 -8.03 4.42 -14.21
N GLY A 77 -7.26 3.47 -14.74
CA GLY A 77 -6.13 3.75 -15.62
C GLY A 77 -4.77 3.91 -14.93
N THR A 78 -4.69 4.00 -13.59
CA THR A 78 -3.38 3.88 -12.93
C THR A 78 -2.88 2.44 -12.98
N PRO A 79 -1.55 2.22 -13.03
CA PRO A 79 -0.99 0.87 -13.09
C PRO A 79 -1.47 -0.04 -11.95
N LEU A 80 -1.59 0.51 -10.74
CA LEU A 80 -2.07 -0.23 -9.57
C LEU A 80 -3.56 -0.61 -9.69
N TRP A 81 -4.39 0.28 -10.23
CA TRP A 81 -5.81 -0.02 -10.48
C TRP A 81 -5.97 -1.18 -11.46
N GLU A 82 -5.28 -1.11 -12.60
CA GLU A 82 -5.34 -2.13 -13.64
C GLU A 82 -4.80 -3.46 -13.12
N LEU A 83 -3.73 -3.44 -12.33
CA LEU A 83 -3.18 -4.65 -11.71
C LEU A 83 -4.22 -5.37 -10.84
N PHE A 84 -4.90 -4.67 -9.93
CA PHE A 84 -5.88 -5.33 -9.07
C PHE A 84 -7.19 -5.67 -9.79
N LYS A 85 -7.65 -4.86 -10.76
CA LYS A 85 -8.90 -5.14 -11.48
C LYS A 85 -8.76 -6.20 -12.58
N LYS A 86 -7.57 -6.34 -13.19
CA LYS A 86 -7.33 -7.30 -14.28
C LYS A 86 -7.06 -8.72 -13.79
N TYR A 87 -6.37 -8.87 -12.65
CA TYR A 87 -5.93 -10.18 -12.16
C TYR A 87 -6.79 -10.68 -10.99
N GLY A 88 -6.81 -12.01 -10.82
CA GLY A 88 -7.37 -12.65 -9.64
C GLY A 88 -6.62 -12.22 -8.38
N THR A 89 -7.26 -12.28 -7.20
CA THR A 89 -6.68 -11.76 -5.94
C THR A 89 -5.30 -12.33 -5.65
N SER A 90 -5.09 -13.65 -5.82
CA SER A 90 -3.77 -14.26 -5.57
C SER A 90 -2.69 -13.75 -6.54
N GLU A 91 -2.98 -13.69 -7.83
CA GLU A 91 -2.03 -13.24 -8.86
C GLU A 91 -1.71 -11.75 -8.73
N ALA A 92 -2.73 -10.92 -8.46
CA ALA A 92 -2.57 -9.49 -8.25
C ALA A 92 -1.64 -9.23 -7.06
N VAL A 93 -1.87 -9.92 -5.93
CA VAL A 93 -1.05 -9.77 -4.72
C VAL A 93 0.39 -10.21 -4.96
N GLN A 94 0.62 -11.33 -5.66
CA GLN A 94 1.98 -11.78 -5.98
C GLN A 94 2.72 -10.79 -6.89
N LYS A 95 2.05 -10.26 -7.93
CA LYS A 95 2.61 -9.21 -8.79
C LYS A 95 2.87 -7.92 -8.01
N PHE A 96 1.99 -7.56 -7.08
CA PHE A 96 2.21 -6.43 -6.19
C PHE A 96 3.47 -6.62 -5.33
N ILE A 97 3.61 -7.80 -4.71
CA ILE A 97 4.79 -8.12 -3.90
C ILE A 97 6.06 -8.05 -4.75
N SER A 98 6.07 -8.59 -5.96
CA SER A 98 7.26 -8.51 -6.81
C SER A 98 7.63 -7.07 -7.18
N LEU A 99 6.66 -6.17 -7.34
CA LEU A 99 6.92 -4.73 -7.53
C LEU A 99 7.52 -4.06 -6.29
N VAL A 100 7.15 -4.52 -5.09
CA VAL A 100 7.64 -3.99 -3.81
C VAL A 100 9.01 -4.59 -3.45
N VAL A 101 9.23 -5.89 -3.69
CA VAL A 101 10.47 -6.63 -3.36
C VAL A 101 11.61 -6.29 -4.32
N ASN A 102 11.32 -5.92 -5.57
CA ASN A 102 12.36 -5.43 -6.51
C ASN A 102 12.85 -4.01 -6.20
N SER A 103 12.25 -3.33 -5.22
CA SER A 103 12.85 -2.15 -4.58
C SER A 103 13.65 -2.59 -3.37
N GLU A 104 14.74 -1.90 -3.05
CA GLU A 104 15.62 -2.07 -1.88
C GLU A 104 14.93 -1.94 -0.50
N TYR A 105 13.71 -2.45 -0.32
CA TYR A 105 12.94 -2.35 0.92
C TYR A 105 13.47 -3.26 2.03
N ASP A 106 14.13 -4.37 1.70
CA ASP A 106 14.74 -5.23 2.72
C ASP A 106 16.06 -4.67 3.26
N ARG A 107 16.69 -3.71 2.55
CA ARG A 107 17.84 -2.95 3.10
C ARG A 107 17.42 -1.96 4.17
N ILE A 108 16.17 -1.50 4.16
CA ILE A 108 15.58 -0.60 5.17
C ILE A 108 14.84 -1.41 6.24
N LYS A 109 15.35 -2.58 6.60
CA LYS A 109 15.16 -3.05 7.97
C LYS A 109 15.84 -2.04 8.92
N LEU A 110 15.01 -1.35 9.71
CA LEU A 110 15.35 -0.79 11.02
C LEU A 110 16.27 0.45 11.11
N THR A 111 15.90 1.56 10.49
CA THR A 111 16.32 2.89 11.00
C THR A 111 15.11 3.79 11.25
N ILE A 112 14.08 3.26 11.92
CA ILE A 112 13.22 4.14 12.71
C ILE A 112 13.91 4.20 14.07
N PRO A 113 14.37 5.37 14.56
CA PRO A 113 14.86 5.45 15.92
C PRO A 113 13.70 5.06 16.83
N THR A 114 13.83 3.91 17.49
CA THR A 114 12.98 3.54 18.61
C THR A 114 13.06 4.70 19.60
N THR A 115 12.01 5.53 19.67
CA THR A 115 11.92 6.52 20.76
C THR A 115 11.41 5.77 21.98
N ARG A 116 12.34 5.07 22.64
CA ARG A 116 12.52 4.90 24.08
C ARG A 116 13.56 3.83 24.34
#